data_AF-F5RCE5-F1
#
_entry.id   AF-F5RCE5-F1
#
_cell.length_a   1.000
_cell.length_b   1.000
_cell.length_c   1.000
_cell.angle_alpha   90.00
_cell.angle_beta   90.00
_cell.angle_gamma   90.00
#
_symmetry.space_group_name_H-M   'P 1'
#
loop_
_entity.id
_entity.type
_entity.pdbx_description
1 polymer ?
#
loop_
_entity_poly.entity_id
_entity_poly.type
_entity_poly.pdbx_seq_one_letter_code
_entity_poly.pdbx_strand_id
1 'polypeptide(L)'
;MNGRTFICLLALLPLGALADGTVHRWVDERGVVNYGDKPPPDRKATPVPITDPLTVSRPPAPTTPSDAAAPPARAGTPPMDRDAVRQEIESTLRREQAAQAQEAERNQEKARAEARRRCEEQRRVDCDQAQPDDLYIAPPRIVRRHYPITPVIPPRPADPPAPPVLKAPRPASP
;
A
#
# COMPACT_ATOMS: atom_id res chain seq x y z
N MET A 1 -19.97 0.42 68.01
CA MET A 1 -19.68 0.00 66.62
C MET A 1 -19.39 1.24 65.78
N ASN A 2 -18.15 1.70 65.77
CA ASN A 2 -17.10 1.36 64.78
C ASN A 2 -17.20 2.24 63.51
N GLY A 3 -17.11 3.56 63.70
CA GLY A 3 -16.73 4.48 62.64
C GLY A 3 -15.24 4.30 62.33
N ARG A 4 -14.93 3.72 61.18
CA ARG A 4 -13.57 3.67 60.58
C ARG A 4 -13.59 3.12 59.14
N THR A 5 -14.70 3.26 58.43
CA THR A 5 -14.87 2.79 57.05
C THR A 5 -14.94 3.95 56.07
N PHE A 6 -14.01 4.92 56.16
CA PHE A 6 -13.93 5.99 55.14
C PHE A 6 -12.51 6.54 54.87
N ILE A 7 -11.45 5.92 55.41
CA ILE A 7 -10.07 6.39 55.23
C ILE A 7 -9.16 5.18 55.02
N CYS A 8 -9.35 4.42 53.95
CA CYS A 8 -8.41 3.35 53.53
C CYS A 8 -8.59 2.96 52.05
N LEU A 9 -9.09 3.88 51.21
CA LEU A 9 -9.23 3.67 49.76
C LEU A 9 -8.37 4.69 48.98
N LEU A 10 -7.24 5.09 49.59
CA LEU A 10 -6.30 6.09 49.06
C LEU A 10 -4.83 5.67 49.23
N ALA A 11 -4.55 4.36 49.23
CA ALA A 11 -3.19 3.86 49.29
C ALA A 11 -3.05 2.69 48.30
N LEU A 12 -1.96 2.72 47.52
CA LEU A 12 -1.58 1.82 46.44
C LEU A 12 -2.10 2.17 45.02
N LEU A 13 -1.87 3.42 44.60
CA LEU A 13 -1.33 3.64 43.25
C LEU A 13 0.18 3.35 43.31
N PRO A 14 0.75 2.36 42.60
CA PRO A 14 2.18 2.36 42.37
C PRO A 14 2.49 3.53 41.42
N LEU A 15 3.18 4.55 41.94
CA LEU A 15 3.87 5.54 41.12
C LEU A 15 4.83 4.77 40.23
N GLY A 16 4.47 4.60 38.96
CA GLY A 16 5.40 4.19 37.92
C GLY A 16 6.56 5.18 37.96
N ALA A 17 7.75 4.69 38.32
CA ALA A 17 8.95 5.48 38.27
C ALA A 17 9.08 6.04 36.84
N LEU A 18 8.92 7.35 36.70
CA LEU A 18 9.28 8.07 35.51
C LEU A 18 10.78 7.82 35.33
N ALA A 19 11.11 6.87 34.44
CA ALA A 19 12.49 6.59 34.08
C ALA A 19 13.02 7.86 33.41
N ASP A 20 13.81 8.62 34.15
CA ASP A 20 14.57 9.74 33.65
C ASP A 20 15.48 9.20 32.54
N GLY A 21 15.24 9.62 31.28
CA GLY A 21 15.76 9.02 30.06
C GLY A 21 17.26 9.26 29.83
N THR A 22 18.07 8.86 30.80
CA THR A 22 19.53 8.98 30.77
C THR A 22 20.14 7.65 30.34
N VAL A 23 20.60 7.60 29.09
CA VAL A 23 21.36 6.45 28.59
C VAL A 23 22.78 6.53 29.13
N HIS A 24 23.22 5.48 29.80
CA HIS A 24 24.57 5.37 30.32
C HIS A 24 25.46 4.54 29.39
N ARG A 25 26.74 4.93 29.27
CA ARG A 25 27.77 4.16 28.56
C ARG A 25 28.74 3.51 29.56
N TRP A 26 29.01 2.22 29.41
CA TRP A 26 30.04 1.51 30.18
C TRP A 26 30.80 0.51 29.29
N VAL A 27 31.94 0.04 29.79
CA VAL A 27 32.76 -1.00 29.13
C VAL A 27 32.68 -2.28 29.94
N ASP A 28 32.37 -3.40 29.28
CA ASP A 28 32.31 -4.73 29.92
C ASP A 28 33.70 -5.37 30.07
N GLU A 29 33.76 -6.56 30.69
CA GLU A 29 35.02 -7.30 30.92
C GLU A 29 35.74 -7.72 29.64
N ARG A 30 34.98 -7.81 28.54
CA ARG A 30 35.49 -8.17 27.21
C ARG A 30 35.94 -6.93 26.43
N GLY A 31 35.88 -5.75 27.03
CA GLY A 31 36.23 -4.49 26.39
C GLY A 31 35.13 -3.95 25.47
N VAL A 32 33.91 -4.48 25.53
CA VAL A 32 32.79 -4.07 24.68
C VAL A 32 32.08 -2.87 25.31
N VAL A 33 31.87 -1.84 24.50
CA VAL A 33 31.11 -0.64 24.89
C VAL A 33 29.62 -0.98 24.83
N ASN A 34 28.94 -0.81 25.96
CA ASN A 34 27.51 -1.06 26.11
C ASN A 34 26.78 0.26 26.48
N TYR A 35 25.52 0.34 26.08
CA TYR A 35 24.63 1.48 26.33
C TYR A 35 23.32 0.99 26.94
N GLY A 36 22.79 1.71 27.94
CA GLY A 36 21.49 1.38 28.52
C GLY A 36 21.14 2.23 29.75
N ASP A 37 19.91 2.09 30.22
CA ASP A 37 19.36 2.95 31.28
C ASP A 37 19.81 2.56 32.69
N LYS A 38 20.23 1.30 32.89
CA LYS A 38 20.70 0.79 34.19
C LYS A 38 22.07 0.13 34.04
N PRO A 39 23.17 0.83 34.40
CA PRO A 39 24.48 0.21 34.43
C PRO A 39 24.56 -0.81 35.59
N PRO A 40 25.37 -1.88 35.46
CA PRO A 40 25.67 -2.78 36.57
C PRO A 40 26.31 -2.01 37.75
N PRO A 41 26.01 -2.39 39.02
CA PRO A 41 26.42 -1.63 40.21
C PRO A 41 27.94 -1.50 40.38
N ASP A 42 28.72 -2.43 39.84
CA ASP A 42 30.18 -2.46 39.97
C ASP A 42 30.94 -1.82 38.80
N ARG A 43 30.27 -1.02 37.95
CA ARG A 43 30.90 -0.41 36.76
C ARG A 43 30.81 1.10 36.79
N LYS A 44 31.93 1.74 36.43
CA LYS A 44 31.96 3.18 36.15
C LYS A 44 31.16 3.44 34.87
N ALA A 45 30.01 4.08 35.02
CA ALA A 45 29.14 4.45 33.92
C ALA A 45 29.18 5.97 33.71
N THR A 46 29.26 6.40 32.46
CA THR A 46 29.21 7.82 32.09
C THR A 46 27.83 8.12 31.50
N PRO A 47 27.09 9.12 32.01
CA PRO A 47 25.84 9.55 31.38
C PRO A 47 26.13 10.10 29.98
N VAL A 48 25.35 9.69 28.99
CA VAL A 48 25.43 10.20 27.62
C VAL A 48 24.28 11.19 27.43
N PRO A 49 24.58 12.47 27.13
CA PRO A 49 23.53 13.41 26.79
C PRO A 49 22.86 12.97 25.48
N ILE A 50 21.56 12.71 25.53
CA ILE A 50 20.76 12.45 24.33
C ILE A 50 20.36 13.82 23.78
N THR A 51 21.11 14.29 22.80
CA THR A 51 20.70 15.47 22.02
C THR A 51 19.52 15.06 21.14
N ASP A 52 18.42 15.81 21.19
CA ASP A 52 17.26 15.59 20.33
C ASP A 52 17.70 15.59 18.86
N PRO A 53 17.37 14.55 18.06
CA PRO A 53 17.72 14.50 16.64
C PRO A 53 17.13 15.67 15.82
N LEU A 54 16.13 16.39 16.34
CA LEU A 54 15.54 17.59 15.71
C LEU A 54 16.37 18.85 15.97
N THR A 55 17.30 18.83 16.92
CA THR A 55 18.25 19.93 17.14
C THR A 55 19.53 19.72 16.33
N VAL A 56 19.56 20.23 15.10
CA VAL A 56 20.80 20.38 14.32
C VAL A 56 21.65 21.47 14.98
N SER A 57 22.36 21.10 16.04
CA SER A 57 23.44 21.94 16.57
C SER A 57 24.70 21.63 15.78
N ARG A 58 25.19 22.62 15.03
CA ARG A 58 26.45 22.56 14.27
C ARG A 58 27.56 22.02 15.19
N PRO A 59 28.33 20.98 14.77
CA PRO A 59 29.44 20.51 15.58
C PRO A 59 30.39 21.66 15.89
N PRO A 60 30.77 21.91 17.16
CA PRO A 60 31.86 22.83 17.43
C PRO A 60 33.12 22.31 16.74
N ALA A 61 33.83 23.20 16.05
CA ALA A 61 35.09 22.89 15.41
C ALA A 61 36.05 22.22 16.41
N PRO A 62 36.78 21.16 16.03
CA PRO A 62 37.69 20.49 16.95
C PRO A 62 38.77 21.47 17.37
N THR A 63 38.70 21.92 18.63
CA THR A 63 39.83 22.53 19.32
C THR A 63 40.68 21.36 19.79
N THR A 64 41.83 21.15 19.17
CA THR A 64 42.84 20.18 19.60
C THR A 64 43.54 20.68 20.87
N PRO A 65 43.54 19.92 21.97
CA PRO A 65 44.59 20.00 22.97
C PRO A 65 45.56 18.84 22.78
N SER A 66 46.78 19.21 22.36
CA SER A 66 48.07 18.81 22.90
C SER A 66 48.16 17.48 23.67
N ASP A 67 49.03 16.61 23.16
CA ASP A 67 49.85 15.59 23.85
C ASP A 67 49.32 14.98 25.15
N ALA A 68 48.72 13.79 25.02
CA ALA A 68 48.79 12.77 26.04
C ALA A 68 49.18 11.45 25.37
N ALA A 69 50.35 10.92 25.77
CA ALA A 69 50.93 9.68 25.28
C ALA A 69 49.92 8.52 25.35
N ALA A 70 49.64 7.92 24.19
CA ALA A 70 48.81 6.72 24.08
C ALA A 70 49.59 5.48 24.59
N PRO A 71 48.98 4.62 25.43
CA PRO A 71 49.59 3.34 25.80
C PRO A 71 49.66 2.39 24.59
N PRO A 72 50.65 1.48 24.52
CA PRO A 72 50.87 0.64 23.35
C PRO A 72 49.66 -0.29 23.11
N ALA A 73 49.05 -0.14 21.93
CA ALA A 73 48.00 -1.03 21.46
C ALA A 73 48.54 -2.47 21.41
N ARG A 74 47.88 -3.37 22.15
CA ARG A 74 48.17 -4.80 22.12
C ARG A 74 47.91 -5.31 20.71
N ALA A 75 48.98 -5.68 20.02
CA ALA A 75 48.93 -6.49 18.81
C ALA A 75 48.31 -7.85 19.14
N GLY A 76 47.19 -8.19 18.51
CA GLY A 76 46.52 -9.45 18.83
C GLY A 76 45.17 -9.67 18.16
N THR A 77 45.02 -9.31 16.88
CA THR A 77 44.00 -9.93 16.02
C THR A 77 44.51 -9.83 14.60
N PRO A 78 44.64 -10.93 13.83
CA PRO A 78 44.89 -10.81 12.40
C PRO A 78 43.77 -9.95 11.80
N PRO A 79 44.07 -8.95 10.96
CA PRO A 79 43.04 -8.15 10.34
C PRO A 79 42.19 -9.08 9.48
N MET A 80 40.98 -9.37 9.95
CA MET A 80 39.99 -10.01 9.09
C MET A 80 39.82 -9.14 7.87
N ASP A 81 40.02 -9.70 6.69
CA ASP A 81 39.85 -9.00 5.42
C ASP A 81 38.39 -8.52 5.31
N ARG A 82 38.19 -7.24 5.61
CA ARG A 82 36.88 -6.59 5.64
C ARG A 82 36.26 -6.58 4.25
N ASP A 83 37.08 -6.58 3.21
CA ASP A 83 36.63 -6.55 1.82
C ASP A 83 36.16 -7.94 1.39
N ALA A 84 36.86 -9.00 1.78
CA ALA A 84 36.41 -10.38 1.56
C ALA A 84 35.03 -10.65 2.23
N VAL A 85 34.85 -10.22 3.49
CA VAL A 85 33.57 -10.37 4.21
C VAL A 85 32.45 -9.57 3.53
N ARG A 86 32.74 -8.33 3.10
CA ARG A 86 31.76 -7.50 2.39
C ARG A 86 31.34 -8.15 1.07
N GLN A 87 32.29 -8.66 0.30
CA GLN A 87 32.02 -9.32 -0.97
C GLN A 87 31.16 -10.58 -0.80
N GLU A 88 31.42 -11.37 0.25
CA GLU A 88 30.61 -12.54 0.57
C GLU A 88 29.15 -12.14 0.88
N ILE A 89 28.94 -11.16 1.76
CA ILE A 89 27.61 -10.65 2.13
C ILE A 89 26.85 -10.12 0.90
N GLU A 90 27.51 -9.35 0.04
CA GLU A 90 26.88 -8.84 -1.18
C GLU A 90 26.49 -9.99 -2.12
N SER A 91 27.33 -11.01 -2.23
CA SER A 91 27.08 -12.16 -3.09
C SER A 91 25.90 -13.00 -2.59
N THR A 92 25.78 -13.21 -1.28
CA THR A 92 24.66 -13.95 -0.68
C THR A 92 23.36 -13.15 -0.84
N LEU A 93 23.39 -11.85 -0.56
CA LEU A 93 22.23 -10.98 -0.72
C LEU A 93 21.72 -10.97 -2.17
N ARG A 94 22.60 -10.89 -3.16
CA ARG A 94 22.21 -10.96 -4.58
C ARG A 94 21.56 -12.30 -4.94
N ARG A 95 22.07 -13.41 -4.42
CA ARG A 95 21.49 -14.75 -4.65
C ARG A 95 20.11 -14.88 -4.03
N GLU A 96 19.94 -14.40 -2.80
CA GLU A 96 18.65 -14.38 -2.11
C GLU A 96 17.63 -13.51 -2.84
N GLN A 97 18.02 -12.30 -3.25
CA GLN A 97 17.16 -11.41 -4.03
C GLN A 97 16.75 -12.03 -5.37
N ALA A 98 17.68 -12.68 -6.08
CA ALA A 98 17.38 -13.38 -7.33
C ALA A 98 16.40 -14.55 -7.11
N ALA A 99 16.60 -15.34 -6.04
CA ALA A 99 15.71 -16.43 -5.70
C ALA A 99 14.29 -15.94 -5.35
N GLN A 100 14.20 -14.85 -4.56
CA GLN A 100 12.92 -14.22 -4.22
C GLN A 100 12.21 -13.65 -5.46
N ALA A 101 12.95 -13.00 -6.37
CA ALA A 101 12.40 -12.48 -7.61
C ALA A 101 11.80 -13.61 -8.47
N GLN A 102 12.54 -14.71 -8.64
CA GLN A 102 12.04 -15.88 -9.37
C GLN A 102 10.81 -16.51 -8.71
N GLU A 103 10.78 -16.59 -7.39
CA GLU A 103 9.60 -17.09 -6.68
C GLU A 103 8.40 -16.16 -6.82
N ALA A 104 8.62 -14.84 -6.74
CA ALA A 104 7.58 -13.84 -6.95
C ALA A 104 6.99 -13.94 -8.37
N GLU A 105 7.82 -14.11 -9.40
CA GLU A 105 7.37 -14.31 -10.78
C GLU A 105 6.52 -15.58 -10.92
N ARG A 106 6.99 -16.72 -10.39
CA ARG A 106 6.20 -17.96 -10.40
C ARG A 106 4.89 -17.82 -9.65
N ASN A 107 4.88 -17.13 -8.53
CA ASN A 107 3.67 -16.90 -7.74
C ASN A 107 2.70 -15.96 -8.48
N GLN A 108 3.21 -14.93 -9.16
CA GLN A 108 2.41 -14.06 -10.02
C GLN A 108 1.79 -14.84 -11.19
N GLU A 109 2.55 -15.71 -11.85
CA GLU A 109 2.05 -16.54 -12.94
C GLU A 109 0.93 -17.47 -12.46
N LYS A 110 1.14 -18.17 -11.33
CA LYS A 110 0.09 -19.00 -10.70
C LYS A 110 -1.15 -18.18 -10.35
N ALA A 111 -0.98 -17.02 -9.73
CA ALA A 111 -2.09 -16.15 -9.36
C ALA A 111 -2.89 -15.68 -10.59
N ARG A 112 -2.19 -15.36 -11.71
CA ARG A 112 -2.84 -15.01 -12.98
C ARG A 112 -3.59 -16.20 -13.57
N ALA A 113 -3.00 -17.39 -13.58
CA ALA A 113 -3.64 -18.61 -14.08
C ALA A 113 -4.89 -18.98 -13.25
N GLU A 114 -4.83 -18.86 -11.93
CA GLU A 114 -5.98 -19.07 -11.05
C GLU A 114 -7.07 -18.01 -11.26
N ALA A 115 -6.68 -16.74 -11.41
CA ALA A 115 -7.63 -15.66 -11.70
C ALA A 115 -8.35 -15.89 -13.05
N ARG A 116 -7.61 -16.35 -14.06
CA ARG A 116 -8.16 -16.74 -15.37
C ARG A 116 -9.18 -17.87 -15.22
N ARG A 117 -8.83 -18.96 -14.53
CA ARG A 117 -9.75 -20.08 -14.27
C ARG A 117 -11.03 -19.63 -13.57
N ARG A 118 -10.92 -18.83 -12.51
CA ARG A 118 -12.09 -18.29 -11.80
C ARG A 118 -12.97 -17.43 -12.71
N CYS A 119 -12.36 -16.64 -13.58
CA CYS A 119 -13.09 -15.81 -14.55
C CYS A 119 -13.86 -16.66 -15.56
N GLU A 120 -13.23 -17.69 -16.13
CA GLU A 120 -13.84 -18.62 -17.07
C GLU A 120 -15.02 -19.38 -16.43
N GLU A 121 -14.85 -19.84 -15.17
CA GLU A 121 -15.92 -20.51 -14.42
C GLU A 121 -17.14 -19.61 -14.16
N GLN A 122 -16.90 -18.36 -13.74
CA GLN A 122 -17.97 -17.43 -13.38
C GLN A 122 -18.69 -16.85 -14.60
N ARG A 123 -17.94 -16.49 -15.64
CA ARG A 123 -18.48 -15.76 -16.80
C ARG A 123 -18.78 -16.66 -17.99
N ARG A 124 -18.26 -17.90 -18.02
CA ARG A 124 -18.35 -18.84 -19.16
C ARG A 124 -17.91 -18.22 -20.50
N VAL A 125 -16.97 -17.27 -20.45
CA VAL A 125 -16.35 -16.62 -21.62
C VAL A 125 -14.83 -16.75 -21.52
N ASP A 126 -14.14 -16.67 -22.66
CA ASP A 126 -12.68 -16.63 -22.70
C ASP A 126 -12.18 -15.30 -22.11
N CYS A 127 -11.40 -15.40 -21.02
CA CYS A 127 -10.90 -14.26 -20.28
C CYS A 127 -9.49 -13.82 -20.74
N ASP A 128 -8.88 -14.45 -21.75
CA ASP A 128 -7.60 -13.99 -22.35
C ASP A 128 -7.81 -12.84 -23.35
N GLN A 129 -8.99 -12.76 -23.97
CA GLN A 129 -9.36 -11.71 -24.92
C GLN A 129 -9.91 -10.45 -24.24
N ALA A 130 -9.92 -10.39 -22.90
CA ALA A 130 -10.25 -9.17 -22.19
C ALA A 130 -9.09 -8.17 -22.29
N GLN A 131 -8.91 -7.60 -23.49
CA GLN A 131 -8.10 -6.41 -23.69
C GLN A 131 -8.63 -5.31 -22.75
N PRO A 132 -7.79 -4.44 -22.17
CA PRO A 132 -8.25 -3.38 -21.27
C PRO A 132 -9.35 -2.49 -21.87
N ASP A 133 -9.44 -2.44 -23.20
CA ASP A 133 -10.41 -1.65 -23.96
C ASP A 133 -11.74 -2.38 -24.24
N ASP A 134 -11.84 -3.70 -24.04
CA ASP A 134 -13.05 -4.49 -24.34
C ASP A 134 -13.94 -4.77 -23.12
N LEU A 135 -13.53 -4.32 -21.93
CA LEU A 135 -14.35 -4.36 -20.72
C LEU A 135 -15.14 -3.08 -20.46
N TYR A 136 -15.30 -2.21 -21.47
CA TYR A 136 -16.48 -1.37 -21.49
C TYR A 136 -17.69 -2.29 -21.71
N ILE A 137 -18.35 -2.62 -20.59
CA ILE A 137 -19.79 -2.83 -20.58
C ILE A 137 -20.37 -1.61 -21.30
N ALA A 138 -20.60 -1.72 -22.60
CA ALA A 138 -21.47 -0.80 -23.28
C ALA A 138 -22.77 -0.88 -22.47
N PRO A 139 -23.22 0.20 -21.80
CA PRO A 139 -24.50 0.15 -21.10
C PRO A 139 -25.50 -0.38 -22.12
N PRO A 140 -26.38 -1.32 -21.76
CA PRO A 140 -27.32 -1.88 -22.71
C PRO A 140 -27.96 -0.69 -23.41
N ARG A 141 -27.71 -0.52 -24.71
CA ARG A 141 -28.45 0.45 -25.50
C ARG A 141 -29.87 -0.05 -25.37
N ILE A 142 -30.65 0.60 -24.51
CA ILE A 142 -32.11 0.46 -24.51
C ILE A 142 -32.49 1.03 -25.87
N VAL A 143 -32.49 0.16 -26.88
CA VAL A 143 -33.21 0.42 -28.10
C VAL A 143 -34.65 0.42 -27.62
N ARG A 144 -35.14 1.58 -27.16
CA ARG A 144 -36.57 1.82 -27.24
C ARG A 144 -36.84 1.56 -28.71
N ARG A 145 -37.46 0.40 -29.01
CA ARG A 145 -38.16 0.22 -30.27
C ARG A 145 -39.10 1.42 -30.31
N HIS A 146 -38.66 2.50 -30.96
CA HIS A 146 -39.58 3.41 -31.58
C HIS A 146 -40.22 2.52 -32.62
N TYR A 147 -41.30 1.86 -32.22
CA TYR A 147 -42.31 1.48 -33.18
C TYR A 147 -42.57 2.78 -33.94
N PRO A 148 -42.33 2.85 -35.26
CA PRO A 148 -42.88 3.95 -36.01
C PRO A 148 -44.37 3.84 -35.74
N ILE A 149 -44.91 4.76 -34.94
CA ILE A 149 -46.34 5.01 -34.93
C ILE A 149 -46.56 5.59 -36.31
N THR A 150 -46.77 4.72 -37.30
CA THR A 150 -47.35 5.14 -38.56
C THR A 150 -48.66 5.81 -38.16
N PRO A 151 -48.83 7.13 -38.36
CA PRO A 151 -50.11 7.73 -38.09
C PRO A 151 -51.13 6.96 -38.92
N VAL A 152 -52.16 6.43 -38.27
CA VAL A 152 -53.30 5.86 -38.98
C VAL A 152 -53.96 7.03 -39.67
N ILE A 153 -53.61 7.25 -40.94
CA ILE A 153 -54.27 8.23 -41.79
C ILE A 153 -55.67 7.64 -42.03
N PRO A 154 -56.75 8.27 -41.53
CA PRO A 154 -58.08 7.77 -41.81
C PRO A 154 -58.29 7.76 -43.33
N PRO A 155 -58.97 6.76 -43.90
CA PRO A 155 -59.26 6.74 -45.32
C PRO A 155 -60.00 8.03 -45.70
N ARG A 156 -59.60 8.65 -46.82
CA ARG A 156 -60.29 9.82 -47.36
C ARG A 156 -61.78 9.48 -47.47
N PRO A 157 -62.70 10.36 -47.04
CA PRO A 157 -64.13 10.16 -47.25
C PRO A 157 -64.38 9.88 -48.74
N ALA A 158 -65.28 8.93 -49.03
CA ALA A 158 -65.64 8.62 -50.40
C ALA A 158 -66.09 9.90 -51.12
N ASP A 159 -65.57 10.13 -52.32
CA ASP A 159 -66.02 11.24 -53.15
C ASP A 159 -67.54 11.11 -53.36
N PRO A 160 -68.30 12.22 -53.33
CA PRO A 160 -69.73 12.17 -53.58
C PRO A 160 -69.99 11.56 -54.97
N PRO A 161 -71.09 10.79 -55.13
CA PRO A 161 -71.39 10.15 -56.40
C PRO A 161 -71.44 11.20 -57.51
N ALA A 162 -70.77 10.90 -58.63
CA ALA A 162 -70.75 11.78 -59.79
C ALA A 162 -72.21 12.06 -60.23
N PRO A 163 -72.54 13.31 -60.62
CA PRO A 163 -73.88 13.64 -61.09
C PRO A 163 -74.23 12.77 -62.30
N PRO A 164 -75.50 12.37 -62.45
CA PRO A 164 -75.90 11.53 -63.57
C PRO A 164 -75.59 12.24 -64.89
N VAL A 165 -74.82 11.56 -65.74
CA VAL A 165 -74.54 12.03 -67.10
C VAL A 165 -75.86 12.01 -67.85
N LEU A 166 -76.44 13.19 -68.07
CA LEU A 166 -77.57 13.36 -68.97
C LEU A 166 -77.11 12.93 -70.36
N LYS A 167 -77.57 11.76 -70.82
CA LYS A 167 -77.34 11.33 -72.21
C LYS A 167 -77.94 12.40 -73.12
N ALA A 168 -77.10 12.99 -73.97
CA ALA A 168 -77.57 13.88 -75.02
C ALA A 168 -78.65 13.17 -75.85
N PRO A 169 -79.74 13.86 -76.25
CA PRO A 169 -80.78 13.26 -77.07
C PRO A 169 -80.17 12.78 -78.38
N ARG A 170 -80.48 11.52 -78.72
CA ARG A 170 -80.12 10.90 -80.00
C ARG A 170 -80.64 11.79 -81.13
N PRO A 171 -79.82 12.20 -82.11
CA PRO A 171 -80.32 12.97 -83.23
C PRO A 171 -81.37 12.14 -83.98
N ALA A 172 -82.55 12.72 -84.20
CA ALA A 172 -83.58 12.14 -85.03
C ALA A 172 -83.16 12.29 -86.50
N SER A 173 -82.91 11.17 -87.18
CA SER A 173 -82.83 11.11 -88.64
C SER A 173 -84.24 11.13 -89.20
N PRO A 174 -84.53 12.04 -90.13
CA PRO A 174 -84.65 11.66 -91.54
C PRO A 174 -83.76 12.46 -92.49
#